data_AF-A0A927AGX7-F1
#
_entry.id   AF-A0A927AGX7-F1
#
_cell.length_a   1.000
_cell.length_b   1.000
_cell.length_c   1.000
_cell.angle_alpha   90.00
_cell.angle_beta   90.00
_cell.angle_gamma   90.00
#
_symmetry.space_group_name_H-M   'P 1'
#
loop_
_entity.id
_entity.type
_entity.pdbx_description
1 polymer ?
#
loop_
_entity_poly.entity_id
_entity_poly.type
_entity_poly.pdbx_seq_one_letter_code
_entity_poly.pdbx_strand_id
1 'polypeptide(L)'
;MSLSPFDLLALTCNSLRSNPVRSTLTTLGVFMGVAAVSATLQVGSISRAVIAKQLAERDAPQVSVYMNGELRSEDMEYLRQRLEGVRAISASSGFYPNPQTLFQDEEAQPNMRSVTQDFLLTSGKQLVAGRFFTPADFENYRPVVVLDQFLVDKLFKGQKAVGETIYANSRPYVVVGVVPTVTPSFGEPEGEVLIPMSFYYALTGSRDLGSFKIRPYKIEDLEDLADKAKQLMEQRFPGKEVYAWNNVDEILAQQQTLEMASNGLTAVGIISLLIGGVGIANITIAAVMERTPEIGLRRAIGAKRRDILLQFILEAAILSLLGGTAAI
;
A
#
# COMPACT_ATOMS: atom_id res chain seq x y z
N MET A 1 -9.23 -41.67 45.21
CA MET A 1 -8.63 -40.32 45.37
C MET A 1 -8.54 -39.70 43.98
N SER A 2 -9.09 -38.51 43.76
CA SER A 2 -8.81 -37.76 42.53
C SER A 2 -7.41 -37.17 42.64
N LEU A 3 -6.58 -37.33 41.62
CA LEU A 3 -5.26 -36.72 41.54
C LEU A 3 -5.40 -35.19 41.59
N SER A 4 -4.52 -34.52 42.35
CA SER A 4 -4.52 -33.05 42.36
C SER A 4 -3.98 -32.51 41.03
N PRO A 5 -4.31 -31.27 40.63
CA PRO A 5 -3.79 -30.66 39.42
C PRO A 5 -2.25 -30.61 39.38
N PHE A 6 -1.61 -30.43 40.54
CA PHE A 6 -0.15 -30.41 40.67
C PHE A 6 0.48 -31.79 40.46
N ASP A 7 -0.16 -32.85 40.94
CA ASP A 7 0.31 -34.23 40.72
C ASP A 7 0.23 -34.61 39.25
N LEU A 8 -0.83 -34.19 38.55
CA LEU A 8 -0.97 -34.39 37.11
C LEU A 8 0.15 -33.71 36.33
N LEU A 9 0.51 -32.48 36.71
CA LEU A 9 1.56 -31.71 36.06
C LEU A 9 2.95 -32.34 36.28
N ALA A 10 3.26 -32.74 37.51
CA ALA A 10 4.51 -33.41 37.84
C ALA A 10 4.65 -34.78 37.13
N LEU A 11 3.56 -35.56 37.07
CA LEU A 11 3.52 -36.83 36.34
C LEU A 11 3.73 -36.63 34.84
N THR A 12 3.14 -35.59 34.25
CA THR A 12 3.31 -35.27 32.84
C THR A 12 4.74 -34.83 32.52
N CYS A 13 5.37 -33.98 33.34
CA CYS A 13 6.77 -33.59 33.14
C CYS A 13 7.73 -34.80 33.21
N ASN A 14 7.52 -35.72 34.16
CA ASN A 14 8.31 -36.95 34.24
C ASN A 14 8.07 -37.89 33.05
N SER A 15 6.83 -37.96 32.55
CA SER A 15 6.47 -38.73 31.35
C SER A 15 7.18 -38.22 30.09
N LEU A 16 7.22 -36.89 29.91
CA LEU A 16 7.88 -36.27 28.77
C LEU A 16 9.39 -36.49 28.78
N ARG A 17 10.00 -36.48 29.98
CA ARG A 17 11.44 -36.64 30.17
C ARG A 17 11.92 -38.09 30.00
N SER A 18 11.06 -39.07 30.25
CA SER A 18 11.41 -40.48 30.07
C SER A 18 11.41 -40.93 28.60
N ASN A 19 10.76 -40.19 27.70
CA ASN A 19 10.71 -40.48 26.26
C ASN A 19 11.14 -39.27 25.41
N PRO A 20 12.44 -38.92 25.40
CA PRO A 20 12.93 -37.70 24.75
C PRO A 20 12.69 -37.68 23.25
N VAL A 21 12.93 -38.79 22.54
CA VAL A 21 12.75 -38.88 21.08
C VAL A 21 11.30 -38.59 20.67
N ARG A 22 10.34 -39.10 21.44
CA ARG A 22 8.91 -38.86 21.22
C ARG A 22 8.59 -37.39 21.40
N SER A 23 8.93 -36.85 22.56
CA SER A 23 8.67 -35.46 22.93
C SER A 23 9.26 -34.51 21.88
N THR A 24 10.48 -34.76 21.40
CA THR A 24 11.11 -33.95 20.35
C THR A 24 10.38 -34.08 19.01
N LEU A 25 10.01 -35.28 18.59
CA LEU A 25 9.35 -35.49 17.29
C LEU A 25 7.95 -34.85 17.25
N THR A 26 7.19 -34.96 18.35
CA THR A 26 5.87 -34.32 18.49
C THR A 26 6.00 -32.80 18.52
N THR A 27 6.95 -32.27 19.30
CA THR A 27 7.21 -30.82 19.38
C THR A 27 7.64 -30.27 18.02
N LEU A 28 8.50 -30.98 17.29
CA LEU A 28 8.98 -30.59 15.96
C LEU A 28 7.83 -30.56 14.93
N GLY A 29 6.92 -31.54 14.98
CA GLY A 29 5.73 -31.55 14.10
C GLY A 29 4.81 -30.35 14.33
N VAL A 30 4.56 -29.99 15.60
CA VAL A 30 3.81 -28.78 15.95
C VAL A 30 4.57 -27.52 15.51
N PHE A 31 5.86 -27.46 15.81
CA PHE A 31 6.72 -26.33 15.45
C PHE A 31 6.68 -26.06 13.96
N MET A 32 6.88 -27.08 13.12
CA MET A 32 6.86 -26.92 11.66
C MET A 32 5.49 -26.47 11.14
N GLY A 33 4.40 -27.02 11.68
CA GLY A 33 3.04 -26.63 11.28
C GLY A 33 2.72 -25.18 11.65
N VAL A 34 3.03 -24.76 12.88
CA VAL A 34 2.81 -23.40 13.36
C VAL A 34 3.75 -22.40 12.67
N ALA A 35 5.02 -22.76 12.47
CA ALA A 35 6.00 -21.92 11.78
C ALA A 35 5.61 -21.67 10.32
N ALA A 36 5.10 -22.70 9.62
CA ALA A 36 4.61 -22.56 8.25
C ALA A 36 3.45 -21.55 8.19
N VAL A 37 2.42 -21.71 9.04
CA VAL A 37 1.27 -20.78 9.09
C VAL A 37 1.69 -19.36 9.50
N SER A 38 2.59 -19.23 10.48
CA SER A 38 3.11 -17.93 10.91
C SER A 38 3.85 -17.22 9.77
N ALA A 39 4.74 -17.93 9.08
CA ALA A 39 5.49 -17.40 7.94
C ALA A 39 4.56 -16.95 6.81
N THR A 40 3.51 -17.72 6.50
CA THR A 40 2.58 -17.37 5.41
C THR A 40 1.78 -16.10 5.74
N LEU A 41 1.36 -15.93 6.99
CA LEU A 41 0.68 -14.70 7.44
C LEU A 41 1.61 -13.49 7.41
N GLN A 42 2.88 -13.67 7.80
CA GLN A 42 3.87 -12.59 7.75
C GLN A 42 4.13 -12.11 6.33
N VAL A 43 4.29 -13.01 5.36
CA VAL A 43 4.48 -12.67 3.94
C VAL A 43 3.34 -11.78 3.42
N GLY A 44 2.08 -12.09 3.74
CA GLY A 44 0.94 -11.26 3.36
C GLY A 44 1.01 -9.85 3.97
N SER A 45 1.34 -9.75 5.25
CA SER A 45 1.47 -8.45 5.94
C SER A 45 2.61 -7.58 5.40
N ILE A 46 3.77 -8.18 5.12
CA ILE A 46 4.95 -7.51 4.57
C ILE A 46 4.63 -7.01 3.16
N SER A 47 4.00 -7.86 2.34
CA SER A 47 3.63 -7.51 0.97
C SER A 47 2.73 -6.27 0.94
N ARG A 48 1.69 -6.24 1.79
CA ARG A 48 0.79 -5.08 1.93
C ARG A 48 1.52 -3.83 2.41
N ALA A 49 2.46 -3.96 3.35
CA ALA A 49 3.25 -2.84 3.83
C ALA A 49 4.17 -2.25 2.74
N VAL A 50 4.81 -3.10 1.93
CA VAL A 50 5.65 -2.67 0.79
C VAL A 50 4.82 -1.92 -0.25
N ILE A 51 3.64 -2.45 -0.59
CA ILE A 51 2.73 -1.81 -1.55
C ILE A 51 2.23 -0.46 -1.00
N ALA A 52 1.83 -0.40 0.26
CA ALA A 52 1.40 0.84 0.89
C ALA A 52 2.50 1.90 0.88
N LYS A 53 3.76 1.51 1.10
CA LYS A 53 4.91 2.40 1.02
C LYS A 53 5.14 2.91 -0.41
N GLN A 54 5.10 2.04 -1.41
CA GLN A 54 5.26 2.43 -2.82
C GLN A 54 4.14 3.39 -3.28
N LEU A 55 2.91 3.19 -2.80
CA LEU A 55 1.79 4.10 -3.05
C LEU A 55 1.97 5.46 -2.36
N ALA A 56 2.56 5.47 -1.16
CA ALA A 56 2.81 6.70 -0.41
C ALA A 56 3.94 7.57 -1.02
N GLU A 57 4.88 6.95 -1.74
CA GLU A 57 5.98 7.64 -2.44
C GLU A 57 5.55 8.25 -3.79
N ARG A 58 4.33 7.94 -4.26
CA ARG A 58 3.77 8.42 -5.53
C ARG A 58 2.61 9.38 -5.32
N ASP A 59 2.15 9.99 -6.41
CA ASP A 59 0.85 10.65 -6.42
C ASP A 59 -0.26 9.67 -6.01
N ALA A 60 -1.28 10.17 -5.33
CA ALA A 60 -2.43 9.39 -4.93
C ALA A 60 -3.07 8.65 -6.12
N PRO A 61 -3.74 7.52 -5.86
CA PRO A 61 -4.40 6.77 -6.92
C PRO A 61 -5.42 7.62 -7.68
N GLN A 62 -5.22 7.76 -8.98
CA GLN A 62 -6.02 8.61 -9.85
C GLN A 62 -6.01 8.08 -11.29
N VAL A 63 -7.09 8.37 -12.02
CA VAL A 63 -7.22 8.12 -13.45
C VAL A 63 -6.73 9.34 -14.20
N SER A 64 -5.89 9.10 -15.21
CA SER A 64 -5.47 10.10 -16.19
C SER A 64 -6.27 9.90 -17.46
N VAL A 65 -6.91 10.95 -17.95
CA VAL A 65 -7.64 10.94 -19.22
C VAL A 65 -6.97 11.91 -20.18
N TYR A 66 -6.62 11.41 -21.36
CA TYR A 66 -6.00 12.15 -22.45
C TYR A 66 -6.78 11.89 -23.74
N MET A 67 -6.78 12.85 -24.65
CA MET A 67 -7.43 12.73 -25.95
C MET A 67 -6.54 13.33 -27.01
N ASN A 68 -6.55 12.76 -28.21
CA ASN A 68 -5.89 13.35 -29.38
C ASN A 68 -6.72 14.54 -29.96
N GLY A 69 -6.77 15.62 -29.18
CA GLY A 69 -7.50 16.85 -29.49
C GLY A 69 -7.48 17.83 -28.32
N GLU A 70 -8.12 18.98 -28.50
CA GLU A 70 -8.21 19.97 -27.42
C GLU A 70 -9.23 19.52 -26.37
N LEU A 71 -8.81 19.58 -25.11
CA LEU A 71 -9.69 19.44 -23.96
C LEU A 71 -9.98 20.81 -23.38
N ARG A 72 -11.23 21.10 -23.03
CA ARG A 72 -11.64 22.39 -22.48
C ARG A 72 -12.31 22.23 -21.13
N SER A 73 -12.45 23.35 -20.43
CA SER A 73 -13.06 23.40 -19.10
C SER A 73 -14.50 22.84 -19.09
N GLU A 74 -15.23 23.00 -20.20
CA GLU A 74 -16.58 22.46 -20.36
C GLU A 74 -16.61 20.92 -20.40
N ASP A 75 -15.52 20.29 -20.84
CA ASP A 75 -15.40 18.82 -20.91
C ASP A 75 -15.07 18.24 -19.53
N MET A 76 -14.24 18.95 -18.76
CA MET A 76 -13.98 18.63 -17.36
C MET A 76 -15.28 18.69 -16.54
N GLU A 77 -16.10 19.73 -16.74
CA GLU A 77 -17.38 19.87 -16.05
C GLU A 77 -18.40 18.83 -16.52
N TYR A 78 -18.38 18.45 -17.80
CA TYR A 78 -19.19 17.35 -18.32
C TYR A 78 -18.89 16.01 -17.63
N LEU A 79 -17.62 15.70 -17.40
CA LEU A 79 -17.21 14.52 -16.62
C LEU A 79 -17.62 14.64 -15.16
N ARG A 80 -17.43 15.81 -14.54
CA ARG A 80 -17.80 16.07 -13.14
C ARG A 80 -19.29 15.80 -12.87
N GLN A 81 -20.16 16.09 -13.83
CA GLN A 81 -21.60 15.92 -13.68
C GLN A 81 -22.10 14.47 -13.92
N ARG A 82 -21.32 13.65 -14.62
CA ARG A 82 -21.74 12.30 -15.06
C ARG A 82 -21.00 11.16 -14.37
N LEU A 83 -19.82 11.43 -13.85
CA LEU A 83 -19.07 10.45 -13.08
C LEU A 83 -19.51 10.47 -11.62
N GLU A 84 -19.96 9.31 -11.14
CA GLU A 84 -20.25 9.08 -9.72
C GLU A 84 -19.00 8.59 -8.99
N GLY A 85 -18.93 8.75 -7.67
CA GLY A 85 -17.80 8.27 -6.86
C GLY A 85 -16.51 9.09 -6.99
N VAL A 86 -16.57 10.25 -7.65
CA VAL A 86 -15.42 11.15 -7.84
C VAL A 86 -15.23 12.06 -6.63
N ARG A 87 -14.02 12.05 -6.07
CA ARG A 87 -13.61 12.98 -5.01
C ARG A 87 -13.16 14.32 -5.56
N ALA A 88 -12.38 14.33 -6.62
CA ALA A 88 -11.86 15.54 -7.26
C ALA A 88 -11.54 15.30 -8.73
N ILE A 89 -11.68 16.36 -9.53
CA ILE A 89 -11.22 16.41 -10.93
C ILE A 89 -10.37 17.65 -11.08
N SER A 90 -9.17 17.45 -11.62
CA SER A 90 -8.28 18.54 -11.99
C SER A 90 -7.84 18.36 -13.43
N ALA A 91 -7.27 19.41 -13.99
CA ALA A 91 -6.67 19.37 -15.31
C ALA A 91 -5.24 19.89 -15.24
N SER A 92 -4.43 19.45 -16.18
CA SER A 92 -3.08 19.95 -16.31
C SER A 92 -2.59 19.94 -17.75
N SER A 93 -2.03 21.08 -18.16
CA SER A 93 -1.56 21.35 -19.51
C SER A 93 -0.19 22.02 -19.48
N GLY A 94 0.32 22.38 -20.67
CA GLY A 94 1.52 23.21 -20.78
C GLY A 94 2.74 22.52 -20.21
N PHE A 95 2.98 21.27 -20.60
CA PHE A 95 4.21 20.57 -20.30
C PHE A 95 5.34 21.23 -21.10
N TYR A 96 6.06 22.14 -20.47
CA TYR A 96 7.30 22.67 -20.99
C TYR A 96 8.44 21.85 -20.40
N PRO A 97 9.04 20.92 -21.17
CA PRO A 97 10.20 20.21 -20.69
C PRO A 97 11.34 21.20 -20.52
N ASN A 98 11.98 21.15 -19.35
CA ASN A 98 13.27 21.76 -19.06
C ASN A 98 13.39 23.29 -19.31
N PRO A 99 12.41 24.16 -19.00
CA PRO A 99 12.64 25.60 -19.02
C PRO A 99 13.79 25.98 -18.08
N GLN A 100 14.72 26.78 -18.61
CA GLN A 100 15.75 27.42 -17.80
C GLN A 100 15.08 28.21 -16.67
N THR A 101 15.35 27.77 -15.44
CA THR A 101 14.82 28.33 -14.21
C THR A 101 15.98 28.81 -13.36
N LEU A 102 15.97 30.10 -13.04
CA LEU A 102 17.07 30.84 -12.44
C LEU A 102 16.63 31.48 -11.14
N PHE A 103 17.50 31.38 -10.13
CA PHE A 103 17.42 32.18 -8.92
C PHE A 103 18.83 32.63 -8.56
N GLN A 104 19.07 33.95 -8.62
CA GLN A 104 20.42 34.52 -8.44
C GLN A 104 21.42 33.86 -9.40
N ASP A 105 22.47 33.21 -8.87
CA ASP A 105 23.51 32.52 -9.64
C ASP A 105 23.20 31.02 -9.86
N GLU A 106 22.09 30.50 -9.32
CA GLU A 106 21.71 29.09 -9.44
C GLU A 106 20.76 28.85 -10.61
N GLU A 107 21.02 27.77 -11.34
CA GLU A 107 20.24 27.36 -12.50
C GLU A 107 19.74 25.92 -12.36
N ALA A 108 18.50 25.69 -12.78
CA ALA A 108 17.91 24.39 -12.95
C ALA A 108 17.05 24.34 -14.21
N GLN A 109 16.76 23.13 -14.68
CA GLN A 109 15.90 22.88 -15.83
C GLN A 109 14.78 21.90 -15.42
N PRO A 110 13.86 22.32 -14.52
CA PRO A 110 12.76 21.49 -14.05
C PRO A 110 11.68 21.34 -15.13
N ASN A 111 10.75 20.40 -14.93
CA ASN A 111 9.54 20.36 -15.73
C ASN A 111 8.56 21.44 -15.25
N MET A 112 8.01 22.23 -16.18
CA MET A 112 6.96 23.19 -15.86
C MET A 112 5.62 22.67 -16.36
N ARG A 113 4.61 22.77 -15.48
CA ARG A 113 3.24 22.35 -15.77
C ARG A 113 2.26 23.36 -15.21
N SER A 114 1.21 23.62 -15.97
CA SER A 114 0.08 24.42 -15.53
C SER A 114 -1.02 23.53 -14.98
N VAL A 115 -1.63 23.93 -13.86
CA VAL A 115 -2.57 23.10 -13.10
C VAL A 115 -3.80 23.88 -12.65
N THR A 116 -4.93 23.19 -12.54
CA THR A 116 -6.16 23.77 -11.97
C THR A 116 -6.13 23.75 -10.43
N GLN A 117 -7.08 24.45 -9.81
CA GLN A 117 -7.15 24.63 -8.36
C GLN A 117 -7.19 23.31 -7.56
N ASP A 118 -7.86 22.28 -8.09
CA ASP A 118 -8.08 21.00 -7.41
C ASP A 118 -6.88 20.05 -7.53
N PHE A 119 -5.74 20.49 -8.08
CA PHE A 119 -4.59 19.63 -8.34
C PHE A 119 -4.00 18.96 -7.10
N LEU A 120 -3.94 19.64 -5.95
CA LEU A 120 -3.49 18.99 -4.70
C LEU A 120 -4.49 17.92 -4.22
N LEU A 121 -5.78 18.11 -4.49
CA LEU A 121 -6.80 17.13 -4.11
C LEU A 121 -6.70 15.87 -4.97
N THR A 122 -6.45 16.01 -6.27
CA THR A 122 -6.28 14.87 -7.19
C THR A 122 -4.95 14.15 -6.99
N SER A 123 -3.84 14.89 -6.97
CA SER A 123 -2.50 14.32 -6.72
C SER A 123 -2.31 13.81 -5.30
N GLY A 124 -3.07 14.32 -4.32
CA GLY A 124 -2.91 13.99 -2.91
C GLY A 124 -1.64 14.56 -2.26
N LYS A 125 -0.89 15.41 -2.97
CA LYS A 125 0.27 16.11 -2.43
C LYS A 125 -0.16 17.04 -1.28
N GLN A 126 0.62 17.04 -0.20
CA GLN A 126 0.46 17.99 0.90
C GLN A 126 1.48 19.12 0.75
N LEU A 127 1.12 20.34 1.15
CA LEU A 127 2.07 21.45 1.13
C LEU A 127 3.14 21.25 2.20
N VAL A 128 4.40 21.42 1.82
CA VAL A 128 5.54 21.45 2.75
C VAL A 128 5.67 22.82 3.39
N ALA A 129 5.50 23.89 2.59
CA ALA A 129 5.60 25.26 3.04
C ALA A 129 4.71 26.20 2.22
N GLY A 130 4.34 27.33 2.83
CA GLY A 130 3.56 28.39 2.17
C GLY A 130 2.10 27.98 1.93
N ARG A 131 1.58 28.32 0.75
CA ARG A 131 0.20 28.04 0.33
C ARG A 131 0.17 27.52 -1.11
N PHE A 132 -0.89 26.80 -1.45
CA PHE A 132 -1.21 26.52 -2.85
C PHE A 132 -1.88 27.74 -3.51
N PHE A 133 -2.28 27.59 -4.76
CA PHE A 133 -3.03 28.60 -5.49
C PHE A 133 -4.41 28.82 -4.87
N THR A 134 -4.80 30.08 -4.80
CA THR A 134 -6.13 30.54 -4.34
C THR A 134 -6.97 30.94 -5.55
N PRO A 135 -8.32 30.96 -5.43
CA PRO A 135 -9.20 31.44 -6.51
C PRO A 135 -8.76 32.81 -7.06
N ALA A 136 -8.34 33.73 -6.18
CA ALA A 136 -7.86 35.05 -6.57
C ALA A 136 -6.58 35.02 -7.44
N ASP A 137 -5.71 34.02 -7.29
CA ASP A 137 -4.55 33.87 -8.18
C ASP A 137 -4.97 33.46 -9.60
N PHE A 138 -6.02 32.64 -9.70
CA PHE A 138 -6.59 32.23 -10.98
C PHE A 138 -7.33 33.39 -11.66
N GLU A 139 -8.21 34.08 -10.94
CA GLU A 139 -9.02 35.19 -11.45
C GLU A 139 -8.18 36.39 -11.92
N ASN A 140 -7.10 36.71 -11.20
CA ASN A 140 -6.25 37.86 -11.50
C ASN A 140 -5.02 37.49 -12.34
N TYR A 141 -4.94 36.27 -12.87
CA TYR A 141 -3.83 35.82 -13.73
C TYR A 141 -2.46 36.09 -13.10
N ARG A 142 -2.30 35.78 -11.81
CA ARG A 142 -1.09 36.16 -11.08
C ARG A 142 0.11 35.30 -11.51
N PRO A 143 1.29 35.89 -11.77
CA PRO A 143 2.52 35.16 -12.07
C PRO A 143 3.11 34.57 -10.77
N VAL A 144 2.42 33.59 -10.21
CA VAL A 144 2.82 32.87 -8.99
C VAL A 144 3.17 31.43 -9.33
N VAL A 145 4.01 30.82 -8.50
CA VAL A 145 4.54 29.47 -8.73
C VAL A 145 4.58 28.67 -7.43
N VAL A 146 4.34 27.37 -7.55
CA VAL A 146 4.62 26.40 -6.49
C VAL A 146 5.75 25.49 -6.98
N LEU A 147 6.80 25.36 -6.18
CA LEU A 147 7.98 24.57 -6.51
C LEU A 147 7.96 23.24 -5.77
N ASP A 148 8.61 22.23 -6.31
CA ASP A 148 8.89 21.02 -5.55
C ASP A 148 10.11 21.19 -4.63
N GLN A 149 10.19 20.34 -3.60
CA GLN A 149 11.23 20.44 -2.57
C GLN A 149 12.65 20.34 -3.14
N PHE A 150 12.88 19.46 -4.11
CA PHE A 150 14.17 19.28 -4.78
C PHE A 150 14.63 20.56 -5.47
N LEU A 151 13.74 21.24 -6.20
CA LEU A 151 14.08 22.50 -6.86
C LEU A 151 14.35 23.61 -5.83
N VAL A 152 13.63 23.61 -4.70
CA VAL A 152 13.91 24.52 -3.58
C VAL A 152 15.31 24.29 -3.03
N ASP A 153 15.68 23.03 -2.74
CA ASP A 153 16.98 22.70 -2.19
C ASP A 153 18.12 23.06 -3.16
N LYS A 154 17.89 22.84 -4.46
CA LYS A 154 18.85 23.16 -5.54
C LYS A 154 19.03 24.66 -5.75
N LEU A 155 17.94 25.41 -5.88
CA LEU A 155 17.99 26.85 -6.21
C LEU A 155 18.27 27.73 -5.00
N PHE A 156 17.73 27.41 -3.83
CA PHE A 156 17.77 28.30 -2.66
C PHE A 156 18.86 27.93 -1.65
N LYS A 157 19.45 26.72 -1.73
CA LYS A 157 20.57 26.27 -0.86
C LYS A 157 20.35 26.54 0.63
N GLY A 158 19.14 26.29 1.12
CA GLY A 158 18.73 26.52 2.52
C GLY A 158 18.13 27.90 2.82
N GLN A 159 18.07 28.80 1.84
CA GLN A 159 17.31 30.06 1.95
C GLN A 159 15.79 29.80 1.87
N LYS A 160 15.00 30.73 2.41
CA LYS A 160 13.54 30.64 2.38
C LYS A 160 13.02 30.93 0.97
N ALA A 161 12.45 29.92 0.30
CA ALA A 161 11.91 30.08 -1.05
C ALA A 161 10.59 30.88 -1.10
N VAL A 162 9.69 30.69 -0.13
CA VAL A 162 8.37 31.31 -0.17
C VAL A 162 8.45 32.82 0.00
N GLY A 163 7.94 33.56 -0.99
CA GLY A 163 7.97 35.02 -1.09
C GLY A 163 9.01 35.56 -2.07
N GLU A 164 9.98 34.73 -2.45
CA GLU A 164 11.03 35.12 -3.39
C GLU A 164 10.57 35.05 -4.84
N THR A 165 11.30 35.72 -5.73
CA THR A 165 11.04 35.72 -7.17
C THR A 165 12.06 34.87 -7.90
N ILE A 166 11.60 33.91 -8.69
CA ILE A 166 12.42 33.12 -9.61
C ILE A 166 12.15 33.56 -11.04
N TYR A 167 13.10 33.31 -11.93
CA TYR A 167 12.93 33.53 -13.37
C TYR A 167 12.81 32.19 -14.07
N ALA A 168 11.67 31.90 -14.68
CA ALA A 168 11.51 30.70 -15.50
C ALA A 168 11.20 31.10 -16.93
N ASN A 169 12.00 30.64 -17.88
CA ASN A 169 11.93 31.03 -19.29
C ASN A 169 11.93 32.57 -19.47
N SER A 170 12.86 33.24 -18.78
CA SER A 170 13.03 34.71 -18.78
C SER A 170 11.84 35.52 -18.23
N ARG A 171 10.92 34.90 -17.48
CA ARG A 171 9.77 35.59 -16.85
C ARG A 171 9.82 35.47 -15.33
N PRO A 172 9.50 36.55 -14.58
CA PRO A 172 9.50 36.51 -13.12
C PRO A 172 8.24 35.83 -12.59
N TYR A 173 8.41 34.96 -11.59
CA TYR A 173 7.34 34.31 -10.84
C TYR A 173 7.60 34.42 -9.34
N VAL A 174 6.57 34.71 -8.57
CA VAL A 174 6.66 34.73 -7.09
C VAL A 174 6.34 33.35 -6.53
N VAL A 175 7.26 32.79 -5.75
CA VAL A 175 7.08 31.49 -5.10
C VAL A 175 6.09 31.63 -3.94
N VAL A 176 4.95 30.95 -4.02
CA VAL A 176 3.89 31.01 -2.99
C VAL A 176 3.81 29.77 -2.11
N GLY A 177 4.36 28.65 -2.57
CA GLY A 177 4.36 27.40 -1.82
C GLY A 177 5.35 26.38 -2.33
N VAL A 178 5.49 25.31 -1.54
CA VAL A 178 6.38 24.19 -1.81
C VAL A 178 5.61 22.88 -1.65
N VAL A 179 5.77 21.96 -2.58
CA VAL A 179 5.20 20.60 -2.56
C VAL A 179 6.31 19.55 -2.47
N PRO A 180 6.02 18.33 -1.97
CA PRO A 180 7.00 17.26 -1.97
C PRO A 180 7.40 16.89 -3.40
N THR A 181 8.68 16.59 -3.57
CA THR A 181 9.19 16.03 -4.82
C THR A 181 8.68 14.61 -5.01
N VAL A 182 8.18 14.33 -6.20
CA VAL A 182 7.86 12.96 -6.60
C VAL A 182 9.12 12.37 -7.20
N THR A 183 9.71 11.40 -6.50
CA THR A 183 10.90 10.71 -6.99
C THR A 183 10.50 9.84 -8.19
N PRO A 184 11.11 10.05 -9.38
CA PRO A 184 10.82 9.20 -10.51
C PRO A 184 11.29 7.76 -10.23
N SER A 185 10.63 6.78 -10.85
CA SER A 185 10.99 5.36 -10.67
C SER A 185 12.40 5.03 -11.19
N PHE A 186 12.91 5.85 -12.12
CA PHE A 186 14.23 5.74 -12.71
C PHE A 186 14.82 7.15 -12.88
N GLY A 187 16.11 7.31 -12.55
CA GLY A 187 16.83 8.58 -12.68
C GLY A 187 16.73 9.50 -11.46
N GLU A 188 17.42 10.64 -11.54
CA GLU A 188 17.31 11.71 -10.54
C GLU A 188 16.06 12.56 -10.82
N PRO A 189 15.41 13.12 -9.77
CA PRO A 189 14.32 14.05 -9.97
C PRO A 189 14.83 15.31 -10.71
N GLU A 190 14.14 15.71 -11.77
CA GLU A 190 14.47 16.92 -12.52
C GLU A 190 13.93 18.20 -11.84
N GLY A 191 12.94 18.04 -10.95
CA GLY A 191 12.19 19.12 -10.32
C GLY A 191 10.87 19.44 -11.05
N GLU A 192 9.92 20.04 -10.34
CA GLU A 192 8.60 20.41 -10.87
C GLU A 192 8.25 21.86 -10.50
N VAL A 193 7.83 22.61 -11.51
CA VAL A 193 7.35 24.00 -11.41
C VAL A 193 5.88 24.02 -11.77
N LEU A 194 5.02 24.28 -10.79
CA LEU A 194 3.59 24.39 -10.98
C LEU A 194 3.20 25.85 -11.15
N ILE A 195 2.39 26.15 -12.17
CA ILE A 195 1.81 27.48 -12.39
C ILE A 195 0.28 27.42 -12.50
N PRO A 196 -0.45 28.51 -12.18
CA PRO A 196 -1.90 28.56 -12.37
C PRO A 196 -2.29 28.38 -13.85
N MET A 197 -3.28 27.52 -14.09
CA MET A 197 -3.81 27.26 -15.43
C MET A 197 -4.27 28.55 -16.16
N SER A 198 -4.87 29.49 -15.45
CA SER A 198 -5.33 30.75 -16.04
C SER A 198 -4.16 31.61 -16.55
N PHE A 199 -3.04 31.66 -15.82
CA PHE A 199 -1.85 32.39 -16.23
C PHE A 199 -1.26 31.82 -17.53
N TYR A 200 -1.22 30.49 -17.65
CA TYR A 200 -0.81 29.82 -18.87
C TYR A 200 -1.70 30.18 -20.08
N TYR A 201 -3.02 30.27 -19.88
CA TYR A 201 -3.94 30.73 -20.94
C TYR A 201 -3.63 32.16 -21.39
N ALA A 202 -3.36 33.05 -20.45
CA ALA A 202 -3.01 34.44 -20.76
C ALA A 202 -1.66 34.54 -21.52
N LEU A 203 -0.71 33.66 -21.22
CA LEU A 203 0.59 33.64 -21.87
C LEU A 203 0.55 33.08 -23.29
N THR A 204 -0.20 32.01 -23.52
CA THR A 204 -0.12 31.22 -24.76
C THR A 204 -1.29 31.47 -25.71
N GLY A 205 -2.41 31.99 -25.21
CA GLY A 205 -3.69 32.04 -25.92
C GLY A 205 -4.36 30.68 -26.11
N SER A 206 -3.69 29.58 -25.76
CA SER A 206 -4.28 28.24 -25.79
C SER A 206 -5.26 28.07 -24.64
N ARG A 207 -6.38 27.39 -24.91
CA ARG A 207 -7.35 26.96 -23.89
C ARG A 207 -7.37 25.44 -23.70
N ASP A 208 -6.38 24.77 -24.27
CA ASP A 208 -6.27 23.32 -24.16
C ASP A 208 -5.78 22.93 -22.75
N LEU A 209 -6.56 22.08 -22.11
CA LEU A 209 -6.32 21.51 -20.80
C LEU A 209 -5.40 20.29 -20.83
N GLY A 210 -5.09 19.74 -22.01
CA GLY A 210 -4.11 18.68 -22.22
C GLY A 210 -4.52 17.32 -21.66
N SER A 211 -4.72 17.21 -20.35
CA SER A 211 -5.19 15.99 -19.69
C SER A 211 -6.02 16.28 -18.44
N PHE A 212 -6.92 15.36 -18.12
CA PHE A 212 -7.67 15.36 -16.86
C PHE A 212 -7.09 14.33 -15.90
N LYS A 213 -7.13 14.66 -14.62
CA LYS A 213 -6.84 13.77 -13.51
C LYS A 213 -8.09 13.63 -12.67
N ILE A 214 -8.50 12.40 -12.41
CA ILE A 214 -9.74 12.09 -11.69
C ILE A 214 -9.40 11.19 -10.52
N ARG A 215 -9.68 11.66 -9.30
CA ARG A 215 -9.43 10.90 -8.09
C ARG A 215 -10.75 10.34 -7.56
N PRO A 216 -10.90 9.01 -7.38
CA PRO A 216 -12.06 8.43 -6.74
C PRO A 216 -12.01 8.56 -5.22
N TYR A 217 -13.14 8.32 -4.55
CA TYR A 217 -13.18 8.14 -3.09
C TYR A 217 -12.55 6.81 -2.65
N LYS A 218 -12.68 5.77 -3.48
CA LYS A 218 -12.24 4.41 -3.22
C LYS A 218 -11.29 3.96 -4.32
N ILE A 219 -10.24 3.23 -3.95
CA ILE A 219 -9.23 2.76 -4.91
C ILE A 219 -9.83 1.70 -5.84
N GLU A 220 -10.80 0.93 -5.33
CA GLU A 220 -11.52 -0.12 -6.05
C GLU A 220 -12.31 0.41 -7.26
N ASP A 221 -12.68 1.69 -7.26
CA ASP A 221 -13.45 2.30 -8.34
C ASP A 221 -12.57 2.81 -9.50
N LEU A 222 -11.24 2.67 -9.44
CA LEU A 222 -10.32 3.27 -10.43
C LEU A 222 -10.51 2.73 -11.85
N GLU A 223 -10.64 1.42 -12.00
CA GLU A 223 -10.78 0.75 -13.29
C GLU A 223 -12.13 1.11 -13.93
N ASP A 224 -13.22 0.91 -13.17
CA ASP A 224 -14.57 1.32 -13.55
C ASP A 224 -14.65 2.81 -13.93
N LEU A 225 -13.97 3.68 -13.18
CA LEU A 225 -13.95 5.11 -13.44
C LEU A 225 -13.16 5.44 -14.71
N ALA A 226 -12.05 4.76 -14.97
CA ALA A 226 -11.27 4.94 -16.19
C ALA A 226 -12.10 4.57 -17.43
N ASP A 227 -12.78 3.43 -17.39
CA ASP A 227 -13.65 2.97 -18.48
C ASP A 227 -14.84 3.91 -18.69
N LYS A 228 -15.53 4.32 -17.61
CA LYS A 228 -16.64 5.27 -17.70
C LYS A 228 -16.17 6.63 -18.24
N ALA A 229 -15.05 7.15 -17.76
CA ALA A 229 -14.50 8.42 -18.22
C ALA A 229 -14.12 8.35 -19.71
N LYS A 230 -13.49 7.25 -20.14
CA LYS A 230 -13.18 7.00 -21.55
C LYS A 230 -14.44 6.97 -22.40
N GLN A 231 -15.44 6.16 -22.04
CA GLN A 231 -16.70 6.04 -22.78
C GLN A 231 -17.43 7.39 -22.90
N LEU A 232 -17.49 8.16 -21.81
CA LEU A 232 -18.12 9.49 -21.80
C LEU A 232 -17.41 10.47 -22.74
N MET A 233 -16.07 10.43 -22.77
CA MET A 233 -15.27 11.27 -23.66
C MET A 233 -15.40 10.84 -25.12
N GLU A 234 -15.42 9.53 -25.42
CA GLU A 234 -15.64 9.01 -26.78
C GLU A 234 -17.03 9.35 -27.31
N GLN A 235 -18.06 9.33 -26.45
CA GLN A 235 -19.42 9.77 -26.81
C GLN A 235 -19.48 11.26 -27.12
N ARG A 236 -18.75 12.08 -26.35
CA ARG A 236 -18.71 13.54 -26.55
C ARG A 236 -17.87 13.93 -27.77
N PHE A 237 -16.84 13.16 -28.08
CA PHE A 237 -15.90 13.41 -29.17
C PHE A 237 -15.85 12.23 -30.15
N PRO A 238 -16.92 12.02 -30.96
CA PRO A 238 -16.95 10.93 -31.92
C PRO A 238 -15.80 11.08 -32.94
N GLY A 239 -15.04 10.01 -33.14
CA GLY A 239 -13.90 9.98 -34.06
C GLY A 239 -12.57 10.48 -33.48
N LYS A 240 -12.52 10.80 -32.19
CA LYS A 240 -11.27 11.08 -31.47
C LYS A 240 -10.82 9.88 -30.64
N GLU A 241 -9.51 9.65 -30.62
CA GLU A 241 -8.91 8.64 -29.76
C GLU A 241 -8.79 9.20 -28.34
N VAL A 242 -9.43 8.51 -27.40
CA VAL A 242 -9.38 8.80 -25.97
C VAL A 242 -8.64 7.68 -25.25
N TYR A 243 -7.71 8.08 -24.39
CA TYR A 243 -6.94 7.19 -23.54
C TYR A 243 -7.25 7.49 -22.09
N ALA A 244 -7.61 6.46 -21.33
CA ALA A 244 -7.73 6.53 -19.89
C ALA A 244 -6.88 5.42 -19.27
N TRP A 245 -6.07 5.77 -18.28
CA TRP A 245 -5.25 4.83 -17.53
C TRP A 245 -5.13 5.30 -16.09
N ASN A 246 -4.93 4.39 -15.14
CA ASN A 246 -4.63 4.80 -13.77
C ASN A 246 -3.14 4.64 -13.46
N ASN A 247 -2.67 5.34 -12.44
CA ASN A 247 -1.24 5.39 -12.07
C ASN A 247 -0.80 4.24 -11.15
N VAL A 248 -1.70 3.31 -10.83
CA VAL A 248 -1.47 2.23 -9.86
C VAL A 248 -1.80 0.85 -10.41
N ASP A 249 -2.15 0.71 -11.69
CA ASP A 249 -2.52 -0.56 -12.32
C ASP A 249 -1.46 -1.64 -12.10
N GLU A 250 -0.20 -1.30 -12.35
CA GLU A 250 0.93 -2.21 -12.13
C GLU A 250 1.07 -2.61 -10.66
N ILE A 251 0.84 -1.68 -9.74
CA ILE A 251 0.94 -1.91 -8.29
C ILE A 251 -0.23 -2.81 -7.82
N LEU A 252 -1.43 -2.57 -8.32
CA LEU A 252 -2.62 -3.36 -8.01
C LEU A 252 -2.51 -4.78 -8.60
N ALA A 253 -2.03 -4.92 -9.83
CA ALA A 253 -1.78 -6.23 -10.44
C ALA A 253 -0.70 -7.01 -9.67
N GLN A 254 0.36 -6.33 -9.23
CA GLN A 254 1.38 -6.92 -8.36
C GLN A 254 0.78 -7.34 -7.01
N GLN A 255 -0.07 -6.51 -6.41
CA GLN A 255 -0.79 -6.84 -5.18
C GLN A 255 -1.63 -8.10 -5.34
N GLN A 256 -2.44 -8.17 -6.38
CA GLN A 256 -3.29 -9.34 -6.65
C GLN A 256 -2.45 -10.61 -6.82
N THR A 257 -1.33 -10.53 -7.53
CA THR A 257 -0.42 -11.66 -7.73
C THR A 257 0.19 -12.13 -6.39
N LEU A 258 0.64 -11.19 -5.55
CA LEU A 258 1.19 -11.48 -4.23
C LEU A 258 0.12 -12.04 -3.29
N GLU A 259 -1.11 -11.55 -3.34
CA GLU A 259 -2.23 -12.07 -2.55
C GLU A 259 -2.62 -13.49 -2.99
N MET A 260 -2.67 -13.77 -4.29
CA MET A 260 -2.88 -15.13 -4.80
C MET A 260 -1.78 -16.09 -4.32
N ALA A 261 -0.51 -15.69 -4.41
CA ALA A 261 0.61 -16.47 -3.90
C ALA A 261 0.53 -16.68 -2.38
N SER A 262 0.19 -15.63 -1.62
CA SER A 262 -0.02 -15.68 -0.17
C SER A 262 -1.16 -16.62 0.22
N ASN A 263 -2.26 -16.62 -0.53
CA ASN A 263 -3.39 -17.52 -0.30
C ASN A 263 -2.99 -18.98 -0.59
N GLY A 264 -2.25 -19.23 -1.66
CA GLY A 264 -1.69 -20.56 -1.96
C GLY A 264 -0.77 -21.07 -0.84
N LEU A 265 0.14 -20.21 -0.38
CA LEU A 265 1.03 -20.50 0.74
C LEU A 265 0.25 -20.77 2.03
N THR A 266 -0.80 -20.00 2.31
CA THR A 266 -1.67 -20.20 3.49
C THR A 266 -2.37 -21.55 3.44
N ALA A 267 -2.84 -22.00 2.26
CA ALA A 267 -3.41 -23.33 2.09
C ALA A 267 -2.39 -24.44 2.41
N VAL A 268 -1.15 -24.29 1.96
CA VAL A 268 -0.04 -25.21 2.29
C VAL A 268 0.27 -25.19 3.79
N GLY A 269 0.23 -24.02 4.42
CA GLY A 269 0.39 -23.86 5.87
C GLY A 269 -0.68 -24.63 6.66
N ILE A 270 -1.95 -24.49 6.26
CA ILE A 270 -3.09 -25.21 6.88
C ILE A 270 -2.92 -26.73 6.73
N ILE A 271 -2.53 -27.21 5.54
CA ILE A 271 -2.28 -28.64 5.30
C ILE A 271 -1.12 -29.14 6.19
N SER A 272 -0.04 -28.35 6.30
CA SER A 272 1.11 -28.68 7.16
C SER A 272 0.72 -28.78 8.64
N LEU A 273 -0.16 -27.88 9.10
CA LEU A 273 -0.71 -27.93 10.45
C LEU A 273 -1.58 -29.18 10.67
N LEU A 274 -2.40 -29.57 9.70
CA LEU A 274 -3.20 -30.80 9.76
C LEU A 274 -2.33 -32.04 9.83
N ILE A 275 -1.27 -32.12 9.01
CA ILE A 275 -0.30 -33.23 9.04
C ILE A 275 0.40 -33.28 10.40
N GLY A 276 0.79 -32.13 10.96
CA GLY A 276 1.32 -32.01 12.32
C GLY A 276 0.34 -32.55 13.36
N GLY A 277 -0.94 -32.17 13.27
CA GLY A 277 -2.01 -32.64 14.14
C GLY A 277 -2.24 -34.16 14.08
N VAL A 278 -2.26 -34.74 12.87
CA VAL A 278 -2.36 -36.20 12.68
C VAL A 278 -1.11 -36.90 13.25
N GLY A 279 0.07 -36.30 13.09
CA GLY A 279 1.31 -36.80 13.69
C GLY A 279 1.24 -36.87 15.22
N ILE A 280 0.73 -35.82 15.87
CA ILE A 280 0.49 -35.80 17.32
C ILE A 280 -0.47 -36.92 17.72
N ALA A 281 -1.59 -37.06 17.00
CA ALA A 281 -2.58 -38.09 17.29
C ALA A 281 -1.99 -39.50 17.20
N ASN A 282 -1.25 -39.80 16.13
CA ASN A 282 -0.62 -41.11 15.92
C ASN A 282 0.41 -41.43 17.02
N ILE A 283 1.28 -40.47 17.34
CA ILE A 283 2.28 -40.64 18.40
C ILE A 283 1.58 -40.83 19.76
N THR A 284 0.50 -40.10 20.04
CA THR A 284 -0.26 -40.21 21.28
C THR A 284 -0.99 -41.55 21.39
N ILE A 285 -1.57 -42.05 20.30
CA ILE A 285 -2.22 -43.37 20.26
C ILE A 285 -1.19 -44.47 20.52
N ALA A 286 -0.04 -44.43 19.84
CA ALA A 286 1.06 -45.37 20.07
C ALA A 286 1.54 -45.33 21.53
N ALA A 287 1.68 -44.13 22.11
CA ALA A 287 2.05 -43.93 23.51
C ALA A 287 1.05 -44.57 24.49
N VAL A 288 -0.26 -44.43 24.21
CA VAL A 288 -1.32 -45.03 25.02
C VAL A 288 -1.29 -46.55 24.89
N MET A 289 -1.09 -47.08 23.68
CA MET A 289 -1.02 -48.53 23.44
C MET A 289 0.17 -49.16 24.19
N GLU A 290 1.36 -48.58 24.12
CA GLU A 290 2.54 -49.06 24.86
C GLU A 290 2.33 -49.05 26.37
N ARG A 291 1.59 -48.07 26.90
CA ARG A 291 1.30 -47.92 28.35
C ARG A 291 -0.01 -48.58 28.81
N THR A 292 -0.68 -49.35 27.96
CA THR A 292 -1.93 -50.05 28.35
C THR A 292 -1.80 -50.91 29.61
N PRO A 293 -0.68 -51.63 29.87
CA PRO A 293 -0.52 -52.41 31.11
C PRO A 293 -0.47 -51.53 32.36
N GLU A 294 0.24 -50.40 32.31
CA GLU A 294 0.32 -49.43 33.40
C GLU A 294 -1.02 -48.75 33.69
N ILE A 295 -1.75 -48.39 32.62
CA ILE A 295 -3.11 -47.84 32.71
C ILE A 295 -4.05 -48.85 33.38
N GLY A 296 -3.94 -50.13 33.04
CA GLY A 296 -4.69 -51.22 33.66
C GLY A 296 -4.42 -51.32 35.17
N LEU A 297 -3.14 -51.27 35.57
CA LEU A 297 -2.74 -51.30 36.97
C LEU A 297 -3.27 -50.06 37.74
N ARG A 298 -3.14 -48.86 37.17
CA ARG A 298 -3.67 -47.60 37.76
C ARG A 298 -5.19 -47.63 37.94
N ARG A 299 -5.91 -48.20 36.97
CA ARG A 299 -7.36 -48.37 37.08
C ARG A 299 -7.74 -49.40 38.14
N ALA A 300 -6.97 -50.48 38.29
CA ALA A 300 -7.21 -51.50 39.31
C ALA A 300 -7.05 -50.95 40.75
N ILE A 301 -6.13 -50.00 40.96
CA ILE A 301 -5.95 -49.29 42.25
C ILE A 301 -6.88 -48.07 42.43
N GLY A 302 -7.84 -47.86 41.52
CA GLY A 302 -8.93 -46.90 41.69
C GLY A 302 -8.78 -45.55 40.99
N ALA A 303 -7.86 -45.38 40.04
CA ALA A 303 -7.79 -44.17 39.21
C ALA A 303 -9.03 -44.03 38.31
N LYS A 304 -9.62 -42.84 38.22
CA LYS A 304 -10.80 -42.61 37.38
C LYS A 304 -10.39 -42.51 35.91
N ARG A 305 -11.29 -42.94 35.01
CA ARG A 305 -11.09 -42.81 33.54
C ARG A 305 -10.77 -41.37 33.12
N ARG A 306 -11.39 -40.38 33.78
CA ARG A 306 -11.15 -38.96 33.54
C ARG A 306 -9.71 -38.54 33.89
N ASP A 307 -9.15 -39.06 34.97
CA ASP A 307 -7.80 -38.68 35.42
C ASP A 307 -6.74 -39.13 34.40
N ILE A 308 -6.91 -40.33 33.85
CA ILE A 308 -6.06 -40.89 32.79
C ILE A 308 -6.20 -40.04 31.51
N LEU A 309 -7.43 -39.70 31.11
CA LEU A 309 -7.70 -38.90 29.92
C LEU A 309 -7.06 -37.51 30.04
N LEU A 310 -7.23 -36.85 31.19
CA LEU A 310 -6.67 -35.54 31.48
C LEU A 310 -5.14 -35.56 31.44
N GLN A 311 -4.49 -36.62 31.92
CA GLN A 311 -3.04 -36.75 31.86
C GLN A 311 -2.51 -36.71 30.41
N PHE A 312 -3.11 -37.51 29.51
CA PHE A 312 -2.68 -37.55 28.10
C PHE A 312 -3.01 -36.26 27.34
N ILE A 313 -4.17 -35.65 27.63
CA ILE A 313 -4.52 -34.33 27.06
C ILE A 313 -3.52 -33.27 27.52
N LEU A 314 -3.14 -33.28 28.80
CA LEU A 314 -2.16 -32.34 29.34
C LEU A 314 -0.78 -32.54 28.71
N GLU A 315 -0.38 -33.79 28.48
CA GLU A 315 0.88 -34.12 27.79
C GLU A 315 0.92 -33.56 26.36
N ALA A 316 -0.14 -33.80 25.58
CA ALA A 316 -0.28 -33.26 24.24
C ALA A 316 -0.39 -31.73 24.23
N ALA A 317 -1.06 -31.13 25.22
CA ALA A 317 -1.20 -29.68 25.36
C ALA A 317 0.15 -29.01 25.66
N ILE A 318 0.95 -29.56 26.58
CA ILE A 318 2.27 -29.02 26.92
C ILE A 318 3.21 -29.11 25.71
N LEU A 319 3.23 -30.24 25.01
CA LEU A 319 4.04 -30.41 23.79
C LEU A 319 3.60 -29.44 22.68
N SER A 320 2.30 -29.25 22.51
CA SER A 320 1.74 -28.27 21.56
C SER A 320 2.12 -26.84 21.92
N LEU A 321 2.08 -26.50 23.21
CA LEU A 321 2.41 -25.17 23.69
C LEU A 321 3.90 -24.86 23.51
N LEU A 322 4.79 -25.82 23.83
CA LEU A 322 6.23 -25.69 23.61
C LEU A 322 6.57 -25.58 22.13
N GLY A 323 5.96 -26.41 21.27
CA GLY A 323 6.18 -26.36 19.82
C GLY A 323 5.68 -25.07 19.20
N GLY A 324 4.49 -24.60 19.60
CA GLY A 324 3.89 -23.37 19.10
C GLY A 324 4.63 -22.12 19.57
N THR A 325 5.04 -22.04 20.84
CA THR A 325 5.82 -20.90 21.36
C THR A 325 7.22 -20.83 20.79
N ALA A 326 7.85 -21.98 20.46
CA ALA A 326 9.13 -21.97 19.77
C ALA A 326 9.02 -21.50 18.31
N ALA A 327 7.84 -21.63 17.68
CA ALA A 327 7.61 -21.32 16.27
C ALA A 327 7.22 -19.87 15.99
N ILE A 328 6.73 -19.13 16.98
CA ILE A 328 6.33 -17.72 16.90
C ILE A 328 7.50 -16.86 17.39
#